data_AF-A0A9W8ZS26-F1
#
_entry.id   AF-A0A9W8ZS26-F1
#
_cell.length_a   1.000
_cell.length_b   1.000
_cell.length_c   1.000
_cell.angle_alpha   90.00
_cell.angle_beta   90.00
_cell.angle_gamma   90.00
#
_symmetry.space_group_name_H-M   'P 1'
#
loop_
_entity.id
_entity.type
_entity.pdbx_description
1 polymer ?
#
loop_
_entity_poly.entity_id
_entity_poly.type
_entity_poly.pdbx_seq_one_letter_code
_entity_poly.pdbx_strand_id
1 'polypeptide(L)'
;IFESNEAQILQSSLQIMILDVRALYEQSIELSHSGRPEVVFTEYTGRPGRPRTVIDPDFLRFAYRHRTTTGLSHFLDIPRSTLRRRLLENHIASPGTYPFTTNEMFTHSSNQDELDSLLGRLRIHFHRAGIRMLDGMLRRLRASNNNHGQTVLSLFLSA
;
A
#
# COMPACT_ATOMS: atom_id res chain seq x y z
N ILE A 1 -9.70 -17.10 54.95
CA ILE A 1 -11.06 -16.59 54.67
C ILE A 1 -11.03 -15.15 55.11
N PHE A 2 -11.27 -14.19 54.21
CA PHE A 2 -11.33 -12.78 54.59
C PHE A 2 -12.49 -12.56 55.57
N GLU A 3 -12.30 -11.70 56.57
CA GLU A 3 -13.42 -11.28 57.41
C GLU A 3 -14.43 -10.53 56.55
N SER A 4 -15.72 -10.64 56.88
CA SER A 4 -16.81 -10.03 56.09
C SER A 4 -16.61 -8.53 55.87
N ASN A 5 -15.97 -7.85 56.83
CA ASN A 5 -15.63 -6.43 56.73
C ASN A 5 -14.52 -6.16 55.69
N GLU A 6 -13.44 -6.94 55.69
CA GLU A 6 -12.33 -6.80 54.73
C GLU A 6 -12.79 -7.07 53.29
N ALA A 7 -13.64 -8.07 53.10
CA ALA A 7 -14.22 -8.37 51.80
C ALA A 7 -15.06 -7.20 51.25
N GLN A 8 -15.84 -6.53 52.11
CA GLN A 8 -16.62 -5.35 51.73
C GLN A 8 -15.72 -4.16 51.38
N ILE A 9 -14.65 -3.93 52.14
CA ILE A 9 -13.67 -2.86 51.86
C ILE A 9 -12.96 -3.08 50.53
N LEU A 10 -12.57 -4.32 50.24
CA LEU A 10 -11.95 -4.66 48.95
C LEU A 10 -12.92 -4.45 47.78
N GLN A 11 -14.17 -4.88 47.95
CA GLN A 11 -15.18 -4.72 46.92
C GLN A 11 -15.49 -3.24 46.63
N SER A 12 -15.60 -2.40 47.66
CA SER A 12 -15.82 -0.96 47.49
C SER A 12 -14.63 -0.27 46.84
N SER A 13 -13.40 -0.62 47.25
CA SER A 13 -12.16 -0.07 46.67
C SER A 13 -12.02 -0.43 45.18
N LEU A 14 -12.37 -1.65 44.80
CA LEU A 14 -12.37 -2.08 43.39
C LEU A 14 -13.43 -1.35 42.57
N GLN A 15 -14.62 -1.11 43.14
CA GLN A 15 -15.65 -0.33 42.45
C GLN A 15 -15.21 1.11 42.18
N ILE A 16 -14.57 1.75 43.16
CA ILE A 16 -14.00 3.10 43.00
C ILE A 16 -12.94 3.09 41.89
N MET A 17 -12.01 2.14 41.92
CA MET A 17 -10.96 2.02 40.90
C MET A 17 -11.54 1.83 39.49
N ILE A 18 -12.61 1.05 39.33
CA ILE A 18 -13.29 0.85 38.05
C ILE A 18 -13.92 2.16 37.56
N LEU A 19 -14.54 2.93 38.46
CA LEU A 19 -15.12 4.23 38.11
C LEU A 19 -14.03 5.22 37.69
N ASP A 20 -12.92 5.27 38.42
CA ASP A 20 -11.79 6.15 38.09
C ASP A 20 -11.19 5.81 36.72
N VAL A 21 -10.97 4.52 36.42
CA VAL A 21 -10.48 4.08 35.11
C VAL A 21 -11.43 4.50 33.99
N ARG A 22 -12.74 4.40 34.21
CA ARG A 22 -13.75 4.84 33.22
C ARG A 22 -13.74 6.35 33.03
N ALA A 23 -13.67 7.13 34.11
CA ALA A 23 -13.61 8.58 34.05
C ALA A 23 -12.34 9.07 33.32
N LEU A 24 -11.18 8.47 33.61
CA LEU A 24 -9.93 8.77 32.90
C LEU A 24 -9.99 8.39 31.43
N TYR A 25 -10.64 7.27 31.11
CA TYR A 25 -10.84 6.84 29.73
C TYR A 25 -11.73 7.84 28.97
N GLU A 26 -12.85 8.26 29.54
CA GLU A 26 -13.75 9.27 28.95
C GLU A 26 -13.01 10.60 28.76
N GLN A 27 -12.27 11.06 29.77
CA GLN A 27 -11.44 12.26 29.65
C GLN A 27 -10.40 12.13 28.54
N SER A 28 -9.75 10.97 28.41
CA SER A 28 -8.79 10.72 27.32
C SER A 28 -9.46 10.74 25.95
N ILE A 29 -10.70 10.23 25.86
CA ILE A 29 -11.51 10.29 24.65
C ILE A 29 -11.87 11.74 24.33
N GLU A 30 -12.35 12.53 25.30
CA GLU A 30 -12.70 13.93 25.10
C GLU A 30 -11.49 14.76 24.67
N LEU A 31 -10.35 14.56 25.32
CA LEU A 31 -9.08 15.16 24.91
C LEU A 31 -8.68 14.68 23.51
N SER A 32 -8.90 13.41 23.15
CA SER A 32 -8.67 12.92 21.80
C SER A 32 -9.67 13.48 20.76
N HIS A 33 -10.85 13.94 21.18
CA HIS A 33 -11.80 14.63 20.30
C HIS A 33 -11.39 16.09 20.04
N SER A 34 -10.43 16.65 20.79
CA SER A 34 -9.91 18.01 20.56
C SER A 34 -9.06 18.15 19.28
N GLY A 35 -8.86 17.05 18.55
CA GLY A 35 -8.38 17.08 17.17
C GLY A 35 -8.16 15.66 16.67
N ARG A 36 -8.57 15.37 15.43
CA ARG A 36 -8.00 14.19 14.75
C ARG A 36 -6.52 14.51 14.59
N PRO A 37 -5.59 13.74 15.19
CA PRO A 37 -4.18 13.96 14.92
C PRO A 37 -4.03 13.95 13.41
N GLU A 38 -3.47 15.01 12.86
CA GLU A 38 -3.35 15.18 11.42
C GLU A 38 -2.24 14.23 10.94
N VAL A 39 -2.59 12.95 10.83
CA VAL A 39 -1.68 11.87 10.43
C VAL A 39 -1.13 12.12 9.03
N VAL A 40 -1.91 12.81 8.20
CA VAL A 40 -1.59 13.14 6.82
C VAL A 40 -1.70 14.64 6.63
N PHE A 41 -0.57 15.28 6.34
CA PHE A 41 -0.51 16.71 6.07
C PHE A 41 0.07 16.96 4.67
N THR A 42 -0.27 18.10 4.10
CA THR A 42 0.29 18.54 2.82
C THR A 42 1.38 19.56 3.07
N GLU A 43 2.60 19.21 2.66
CA GLU A 43 3.78 20.06 2.81
C GLU A 43 4.06 20.80 1.50
N TYR A 44 4.09 22.13 1.58
CA TYR A 44 4.45 23.00 0.48
C TYR A 44 5.96 23.24 0.52
N THR A 45 6.68 22.78 -0.50
CA THR A 45 8.15 22.83 -0.55
C THR A 45 8.72 24.19 -0.99
N GLY A 46 7.86 25.18 -1.27
CA GLY A 46 8.25 26.49 -1.79
C GLY A 46 8.77 26.48 -3.24
N ARG A 47 8.89 25.30 -3.87
CA ARG A 47 9.29 25.14 -5.28
C ARG A 47 8.06 24.97 -6.17
N PRO A 48 8.11 25.40 -7.45
CA PRO A 48 7.04 25.11 -8.40
C PRO A 48 6.85 23.61 -8.53
N GLY A 49 5.64 23.12 -8.24
CA GLY A 49 5.31 21.70 -8.25
C GLY A 49 4.09 21.35 -7.40
N ARG A 50 3.65 20.09 -7.48
CA ARG A 50 2.53 19.58 -6.68
C ARG A 50 2.96 19.46 -5.20
N PRO A 51 2.14 19.88 -4.23
CA PRO A 51 2.42 19.71 -2.80
C PRO A 51 2.67 18.24 -2.44
N ARG A 52 3.55 18.02 -1.45
CA ARG A 52 3.96 16.68 -1.04
C ARG A 52 3.07 16.21 0.11
N THR A 53 2.43 15.05 -0.04
CA THR A 53 1.67 14.43 1.06
C THR A 53 2.62 13.78 2.04
N VAL A 54 2.77 14.32 3.25
CA VAL A 54 3.60 13.77 4.34
C VAL A 54 2.70 12.98 5.28
N ILE A 55 3.23 11.88 5.81
CA ILE A 55 2.54 11.00 6.75
C ILE A 55 3.46 10.88 7.96
N ASP A 56 2.91 10.96 9.17
CA ASP A 56 3.66 10.68 10.40
C ASP A 56 4.33 9.30 10.31
N PRO A 57 5.68 9.22 10.40
CA PRO A 57 6.42 7.96 10.26
C PRO A 57 6.10 6.95 11.37
N ASP A 58 5.82 7.41 12.59
CA ASP A 58 5.55 6.51 13.72
C ASP A 58 4.17 5.88 13.59
N PHE A 59 3.16 6.69 13.24
CA PHE A 59 1.85 6.17 12.86
C PHE A 59 1.97 5.19 11.69
N LEU A 60 2.71 5.54 10.63
CA LEU A 60 2.84 4.71 9.45
C LEU A 60 3.50 3.35 9.77
N ARG A 61 4.51 3.35 10.64
CA ARG A 61 5.17 2.14 11.14
C ARG A 61 4.23 1.27 11.95
N PHE A 62 3.45 1.87 12.86
CA PHE A 62 2.43 1.16 13.63
C PHE A 62 1.36 0.55 12.72
N ALA A 63 0.76 1.37 11.86
CA ALA A 63 -0.35 0.96 11.02
C ALA A 63 0.04 -0.12 10.00
N TYR A 64 1.28 -0.09 9.48
CA TYR A 64 1.81 -1.11 8.58
C TYR A 64 1.96 -2.49 9.23
N ARG A 65 2.17 -2.58 10.55
CA ARG A 65 2.20 -3.85 11.27
C ARG A 65 0.82 -4.52 11.37
N HIS A 66 -0.24 -3.72 11.37
CA HIS A 66 -1.60 -4.20 11.63
C HIS A 66 -2.50 -4.25 10.39
N ARG A 67 -2.17 -3.53 9.32
CA ARG A 67 -3.00 -3.42 8.12
C ARG A 67 -2.20 -3.56 6.83
N THR A 68 -2.86 -4.12 5.82
CA THR A 68 -2.29 -4.20 4.48
C THR A 68 -2.18 -2.82 3.83
N THR A 69 -1.28 -2.67 2.85
CA THR A 69 -1.12 -1.40 2.10
C THR A 69 -2.40 -0.94 1.40
N THR A 70 -3.28 -1.87 0.97
CA THR A 70 -4.58 -1.54 0.40
C THR A 70 -5.53 -0.99 1.47
N GLY A 71 -5.59 -1.63 2.65
CA GLY A 71 -6.43 -1.15 3.75
C GLY A 71 -6.00 0.23 4.26
N LEU A 72 -4.68 0.47 4.35
CA LEU A 72 -4.13 1.78 4.73
C LEU A 72 -4.43 2.87 3.69
N SER A 73 -4.34 2.53 2.41
CA SER A 73 -4.65 3.47 1.33
C SER A 73 -6.10 3.95 1.38
N HIS A 74 -7.06 3.05 1.65
CA HIS A 74 -8.45 3.44 1.85
C HIS A 74 -8.68 4.21 3.14
N PHE A 75 -8.01 3.82 4.23
CA PHE A 75 -8.17 4.47 5.53
C PHE A 75 -7.64 5.92 5.54
N LEU A 76 -6.49 6.15 4.90
CA LEU A 76 -5.83 7.45 4.82
C LEU A 76 -6.29 8.29 3.61
N ASP A 77 -7.17 7.74 2.77
CA ASP A 77 -7.60 8.33 1.49
C ASP A 77 -6.45 8.82 0.58
N ILE A 78 -5.40 8.00 0.48
CA ILE A 78 -4.23 8.30 -0.35
C ILE A 78 -3.96 7.18 -1.35
N PRO A 79 -3.48 7.49 -2.57
CA PRO A 79 -3.12 6.45 -3.53
C PRO A 79 -2.05 5.49 -2.99
N ARG A 80 -2.22 4.19 -3.26
CA ARG A 80 -1.26 3.13 -2.86
C ARG A 80 0.18 3.41 -3.32
N SER A 81 0.36 4.08 -4.47
CA SER A 81 1.68 4.47 -4.98
C SER A 81 2.38 5.49 -4.08
N THR A 82 1.64 6.49 -3.58
CA THR A 82 2.14 7.47 -2.61
C THR A 82 2.48 6.79 -1.28
N LEU A 83 1.58 5.94 -0.77
CA LEU A 83 1.81 5.19 0.46
C LEU A 83 3.07 4.31 0.36
N ARG A 84 3.23 3.53 -0.72
CA ARG A 84 4.41 2.69 -0.95
C ARG A 84 5.70 3.50 -0.97
N ARG A 85 5.70 4.61 -1.70
CA ARG A 85 6.85 5.52 -1.74
C ARG A 85 7.20 6.06 -0.34
N ARG A 86 6.19 6.45 0.46
CA ARG A 86 6.43 6.88 1.86
C ARG A 86 6.98 5.78 2.75
N LEU A 87 6.52 4.53 2.60
CA LEU A 87 7.07 3.40 3.33
C LEU A 87 8.55 3.15 3.01
N LEU A 88 8.95 3.34 1.75
CA LEU A 88 10.34 3.22 1.32
C LEU A 88 11.20 4.41 1.80
N GLU A 89 10.71 5.64 1.63
CA GLU A 89 11.40 6.87 2.06
C GLU A 89 11.68 6.90 3.57
N ASN A 90 10.74 6.39 4.38
CA ASN A 90 10.90 6.31 5.84
C ASN A 90 11.64 5.05 6.31
N HIS A 91 12.20 4.25 5.38
CA HIS A 91 12.87 2.99 5.68
C HIS A 91 12.03 1.98 6.50
N ILE A 92 10.71 2.02 6.36
CA ILE A 92 9.78 1.10 7.03
C ILE A 92 9.63 -0.20 6.23
N ALA A 93 9.64 -0.09 4.90
CA ALA A 93 9.64 -1.23 3.99
C ALA A 93 10.92 -1.27 3.17
N SER A 94 11.36 -2.48 2.82
CA SER A 94 12.42 -2.66 1.84
C SER A 94 11.84 -2.68 0.42
N PRO A 95 12.55 -2.16 -0.59
CA PRO A 95 12.18 -2.37 -1.98
C PRO A 95 12.02 -3.86 -2.25
N GLY A 96 10.91 -4.25 -2.91
CA GLY A 96 10.72 -5.64 -3.28
C GLY A 96 11.80 -6.06 -4.28
N THR A 97 12.45 -7.20 -4.03
CA THR A 97 13.35 -7.81 -5.00
C THR A 97 12.54 -8.19 -6.24
N TYR A 98 13.01 -7.80 -7.42
CA TYR A 98 12.43 -8.27 -8.66
C TYR A 98 12.58 -9.81 -8.70
N PRO A 99 11.47 -10.57 -8.78
CA PRO A 99 11.54 -12.03 -8.78
C PRO A 99 12.15 -12.59 -10.08
N PHE A 100 12.35 -11.73 -11.08
CA PHE A 100 13.06 -12.03 -12.30
C PHE A 100 14.48 -11.47 -12.16
N THR A 101 15.37 -12.26 -11.56
CA THR A 101 16.81 -11.99 -11.57
C THR A 101 17.29 -11.94 -13.01
N THR A 102 17.59 -10.75 -13.49
CA THR A 102 17.96 -10.48 -14.89
C THR A 102 19.23 -11.22 -15.33
N ASN A 103 19.99 -11.77 -14.37
CA ASN A 103 21.26 -12.44 -14.61
C ASN A 103 21.17 -13.94 -14.94
N GLU A 104 20.06 -14.63 -14.67
CA GLU A 104 19.98 -16.08 -14.96
C GLU A 104 19.30 -16.40 -16.30
N MET A 105 18.74 -15.39 -16.99
CA MET A 105 17.98 -15.63 -18.23
C MET A 105 18.76 -15.47 -19.54
N PHE A 106 19.98 -14.92 -19.52
CA PHE A 106 20.69 -14.60 -20.79
C PHE A 106 22.06 -15.22 -20.96
N THR A 107 22.57 -15.96 -19.97
CA THR A 107 23.82 -16.72 -20.12
C THR A 107 23.51 -18.20 -20.25
N HIS A 108 23.53 -18.68 -21.49
CA HIS A 108 23.65 -20.09 -21.89
C HIS A 108 22.37 -20.93 -21.94
N SER A 109 21.65 -20.82 -23.05
CA SER A 109 21.11 -22.00 -23.72
C SER A 109 21.00 -21.71 -25.21
N SER A 110 22.00 -22.14 -25.97
CA SER A 110 21.92 -22.21 -27.44
C SER A 110 21.00 -23.35 -27.91
N ASN A 111 20.36 -24.08 -26.97
CA ASN A 111 19.46 -25.18 -27.25
C ASN A 111 18.03 -24.66 -27.33
N GLN A 112 17.58 -24.46 -28.56
CA GLN A 112 16.21 -24.08 -28.93
C GLN A 112 15.13 -24.87 -28.16
N ASP A 113 15.37 -26.14 -27.86
CA ASP A 113 14.41 -27.02 -27.17
C ASP A 113 14.16 -26.62 -25.70
N GLU A 114 15.15 -26.03 -25.03
CA GLU A 114 14.99 -25.51 -23.67
C GLU A 114 14.20 -24.22 -23.66
N LEU A 115 14.40 -23.37 -24.68
CA LEU A 115 13.62 -22.15 -24.87
C LEU A 115 12.15 -22.47 -25.11
N ASP A 116 11.85 -23.45 -25.96
CA ASP A 116 10.48 -23.89 -26.22
C ASP A 116 9.84 -24.51 -24.97
N SER A 117 10.61 -25.28 -24.19
CA SER A 117 10.16 -25.84 -22.90
C SER A 117 9.89 -24.77 -21.85
N LEU A 118 10.69 -23.71 -21.81
CA LEU A 118 10.51 -22.56 -20.93
C LEU A 118 9.27 -21.74 -21.35
N LEU A 119 9.12 -21.47 -22.65
CA LEU A 119 7.93 -20.82 -23.23
C LEU A 119 6.66 -21.62 -22.92
N GLY A 120 6.70 -22.95 -22.99
CA GLY A 120 5.60 -23.81 -22.59
C GLY A 120 5.20 -23.62 -21.13
N ARG A 121 6.17 -23.62 -20.21
CA ARG A 121 5.93 -23.39 -18.76
C ARG A 121 5.38 -21.99 -18.48
N LEU A 122 5.95 -20.96 -19.11
CA LEU A 122 5.46 -19.58 -19.01
C LEU A 122 4.02 -19.47 -19.52
N ARG A 123 3.69 -20.14 -20.63
CA ARG A 123 2.34 -20.13 -21.21
C ARG A 123 1.32 -20.81 -20.29
N ILE A 124 1.69 -21.91 -19.65
CA ILE A 124 0.84 -22.59 -18.65
C ILE A 124 0.59 -21.66 -17.46
N HIS A 125 1.65 -21.09 -16.88
CA HIS A 125 1.56 -20.35 -15.63
C HIS A 125 0.96 -18.94 -15.78
N PHE A 126 1.08 -18.35 -16.97
CA PHE A 126 0.63 -16.99 -17.29
C PHE A 126 -0.34 -16.95 -18.47
N HIS A 127 -1.26 -17.93 -18.56
CA HIS A 127 -2.26 -18.04 -19.63
C HIS A 127 -3.01 -16.73 -19.95
N ARG A 128 -3.16 -15.85 -18.95
CA ARG A 128 -3.86 -14.56 -19.08
C ARG A 128 -2.96 -13.32 -19.05
N ALA A 129 -1.66 -13.45 -18.79
CA ALA A 129 -0.78 -12.29 -18.73
C ALA A 129 -0.60 -11.66 -20.11
N GLY A 130 -0.46 -12.46 -21.17
CA GLY A 130 -0.39 -11.98 -22.55
C GLY A 130 -1.66 -11.21 -22.95
N ILE A 131 -2.84 -11.74 -22.61
CA ILE A 131 -4.13 -11.08 -22.88
C ILE A 131 -4.26 -9.76 -22.10
N ARG A 132 -3.84 -9.73 -20.83
CA ARG A 132 -3.88 -8.51 -20.01
C ARG A 132 -2.84 -7.46 -20.45
N MET A 133 -1.67 -7.90 -20.91
CA MET A 133 -0.67 -7.01 -21.49
C MET A 133 -1.15 -6.42 -22.82
N LEU A 134 -1.72 -7.25 -23.71
CA LEU A 134 -2.33 -6.79 -24.96
C LEU A 134 -3.50 -5.84 -24.70
N ASP A 135 -4.41 -6.15 -23.78
CA ASP A 135 -5.52 -5.25 -23.42
C ASP A 135 -4.99 -3.93 -22.84
N GLY A 136 -3.95 -3.97 -22.01
CA GLY A 136 -3.27 -2.77 -21.50
C GLY A 136 -2.61 -1.93 -22.60
N MET A 137 -1.93 -2.57 -23.56
CA MET A 137 -1.30 -1.91 -24.70
C MET A 137 -2.35 -1.30 -25.64
N LEU A 138 -3.43 -2.03 -25.95
CA LEU A 138 -4.54 -1.56 -26.78
C LEU A 138 -5.28 -0.39 -26.12
N ARG A 139 -5.50 -0.43 -24.80
CA ARG A 139 -6.08 0.71 -24.06
C ARG A 139 -5.17 1.94 -24.07
N ARG A 140 -3.85 1.76 -23.97
CA ARG A 140 -2.88 2.86 -24.09
C ARG A 140 -2.82 3.43 -25.51
N LEU A 141 -2.87 2.58 -26.54
CA LEU A 141 -2.96 2.99 -27.94
C LEU A 141 -4.25 3.78 -28.21
N ARG A 142 -5.38 3.33 -27.65
CA ARG A 142 -6.67 4.03 -27.78
C ARG A 142 -6.68 5.37 -27.05
N ALA A 143 -6.05 5.46 -25.88
CA ALA A 143 -5.89 6.73 -25.15
C ALA A 143 -4.94 7.71 -25.86
N SER A 144 -3.95 7.19 -26.61
CA SER A 144 -3.00 7.99 -27.40
C SER A 144 -3.62 8.58 -28.67
N ASN A 145 -4.66 7.97 -29.24
CA ASN A 145 -5.29 8.40 -30.49
C ASN A 145 -6.32 9.54 -30.35
N ASN A 146 -6.51 10.09 -29.14
CA ASN A 146 -7.43 11.22 -28.94
C ASN A 146 -6.80 12.59 -29.28
N ASN A 147 -5.52 12.66 -29.66
CA ASN A 147 -4.88 13.89 -30.15
C ASN A 147 -4.04 13.59 -31.40
N HIS A 148 -4.68 13.67 -32.58
CA HIS A 148 -4.10 13.91 -33.91
C HIS A 148 -2.97 12.98 -34.44
N GLY A 149 -3.27 12.22 -35.50
CA GLY A 149 -2.26 11.68 -36.41
C GLY A 149 -2.60 10.29 -36.95
N GLN A 150 -2.42 10.10 -38.25
CA GLN A 150 -2.76 8.91 -39.07
C GLN A 150 -2.56 7.55 -38.37
N THR A 151 -3.54 6.66 -38.56
CA THR A 151 -3.53 5.31 -37.98
C THR A 151 -2.44 4.43 -38.59
N VAL A 152 -1.75 3.63 -37.78
CA VAL A 152 -0.79 2.60 -38.22
C VAL A 152 -1.42 1.58 -39.19
N LEU A 153 -2.76 1.46 -39.19
CA LEU A 153 -3.51 0.72 -40.20
C LEU A 153 -3.35 1.29 -41.62
N SER A 154 -3.16 2.61 -41.78
CA SER A 154 -2.86 3.18 -43.09
C SER A 154 -1.46 2.82 -43.58
N LEU A 155 -0.49 2.68 -42.66
CA LEU A 155 0.87 2.22 -42.97
C LEU A 155 0.90 0.73 -43.37
N PHE A 156 0.04 -0.10 -42.80
CA PHE A 156 -0.05 -1.53 -43.11
C PHE A 156 -0.90 -1.85 -44.35
N LEU A 157 -1.81 -0.94 -44.75
CA LEU A 157 -2.64 -1.10 -45.95
C LEU A 157 -2.05 -0.39 -47.18
N SER A 158 -0.93 0.32 -47.03
CA SER A 158 -0.22 1.02 -48.12
C SER A 158 1.07 0.33 -48.59
N ALA A 159 1.38 -0.86 -48.08
CA ALA A 159 2.50 -1.70 -48.51
C ALA A 159 1.97 -3.00 -49.12
#